data_AF-A0AAU0UPH4-F1
#
_entry.id   AF-A0AAU0UPH4-F1
#
_cell.length_a   1.000
_cell.length_b   1.000
_cell.length_c   1.000
_cell.angle_alpha   90.00
_cell.angle_beta   90.00
_cell.angle_gamma   90.00
#
_symmetry.space_group_name_H-M   'P 1'
#
loop_
_entity.id
_entity.type
_entity.pdbx_description
1 polymer ?
#
loop_
_entity_poly.entity_id
_entity_poly.type
_entity_poly.pdbx_seq_one_letter_code
_entity_poly.pdbx_strand_id
1 'polypeptide(L)' 'MAKDVMGELENLRCQCGKIVCQLKEQVVVIKCRHCKRFIIINTKGFETTGGGERKVEYK' A
#
# COMPACT_ATOMS: atom_id res chain seq x y z
N MET A 1 26.21 -8.94 -11.26
CA MET A 1 25.57 -9.29 -9.97
C MET A 1 24.34 -8.42 -9.84
N ALA A 2 23.16 -9.03 -9.92
CA ALA A 2 21.88 -8.35 -10.08
C ALA A 2 21.60 -7.41 -8.90
N LYS A 3 21.44 -6.11 -9.18
CA LYS A 3 20.94 -5.14 -8.19
C LYS A 3 19.42 -5.31 -8.14
N ASP A 4 18.95 -5.89 -7.05
CA ASP A 4 17.54 -6.14 -6.79
C ASP A 4 16.72 -4.86 -6.94
N VAL A 5 15.88 -4.86 -7.98
CA VAL A 5 14.78 -3.93 -8.17
C VAL A 5 13.70 -4.30 -7.16
N MET A 6 13.89 -3.90 -5.91
CA MET A 6 12.85 -4.00 -4.89
C MET A 6 12.55 -2.58 -4.41
N GLY A 7 11.77 -1.85 -5.20
CA GLY A 7 11.24 -0.54 -4.82
C GLY A 7 10.67 -0.57 -3.40
N GLU A 8 11.08 0.39 -2.59
CA GLU A 8 10.75 0.48 -1.17
C GLU A 8 9.23 0.53 -0.96
N LEU A 9 8.73 -0.28 -0.01
CA LEU A 9 7.33 -0.27 0.39
C LEU A 9 7.01 1.04 1.14
N GLU A 10 6.10 1.85 0.59
CA GLU A 10 5.68 3.11 1.21
C GLU A 10 4.70 2.84 2.37
N ASN A 11 5.01 3.32 3.58
CA ASN A 11 4.13 3.14 4.74
C ASN A 11 2.96 4.13 4.73
N LEU A 12 1.74 3.62 4.63
CA LEU A 12 0.53 4.42 4.78
C LEU A 12 0.09 4.45 6.23
N ARG A 13 0.04 5.67 6.78
CA ARG A 13 -0.32 5.93 8.17
C ARG A 13 -1.73 6.49 8.25
N CYS A 14 -2.47 6.01 9.24
CA CYS A 14 -3.69 6.68 9.67
C CYS A 14 -3.34 8.04 10.30
N GLN A 15 -4.33 8.94 10.41
CA GLN A 15 -4.20 10.20 11.13
C GLN A 15 -3.73 10.03 12.59
N CYS A 16 -3.98 8.88 13.21
CA CYS A 16 -3.44 8.55 14.53
C CYS A 16 -1.94 8.18 14.53
N GLY A 17 -1.25 8.26 13.39
CA GLY A 17 0.18 7.96 13.21
C GLY A 17 0.52 6.48 13.07
N LYS A 18 -0.43 5.56 13.29
CA LYS A 18 -0.21 4.11 13.16
C LYS A 18 -0.15 3.71 11.67
N ILE A 19 0.78 2.81 11.34
CA ILE A 19 0.83 2.17 10.02
C ILE A 19 -0.39 1.26 9.89
N VAL A 20 -1.13 1.45 8.79
CA VAL A 20 -2.31 0.66 8.42
C VAL A 20 -1.94 -0.33 7.33
N CYS A 21 -1.24 0.13 6.30
CA CYS A 21 -0.83 -0.68 5.17
C CYS A 21 0.47 -0.16 4.56
N GLN A 22 1.03 -0.96 3.66
CA GLN A 22 2.16 -0.58 2.83
C GLN A 22 1.75 -0.62 1.37
N LEU A 23 2.27 0.30 0.57
CA LEU A 23 2.04 0.33 -0.86
C LEU A 23 3.32 0.03 -1.63
N LYS A 24 3.17 -0.71 -2.72
CA LYS A 24 4.18 -0.81 -3.77
C LYS A 24 3.48 -0.84 -5.11
N GLU A 25 3.73 0.15 -5.95
CA GLU A 25 3.17 0.28 -7.31
C GLU A 25 1.65 0.23 -7.36
N GLN A 26 1.05 -0.95 -7.48
CA GLN A 26 -0.40 -1.19 -7.54
C GLN A 26 -0.84 -2.22 -6.48
N VAL A 27 0.02 -2.51 -5.51
CA VAL A 27 -0.21 -3.54 -4.50
C VAL A 27 -0.35 -2.87 -3.14
N VAL A 28 -1.47 -3.15 -2.47
CA VAL A 28 -1.70 -2.79 -1.07
C VAL A 28 -1.41 -4.02 -0.21
N VAL A 29 -0.45 -3.90 0.69
CA VAL A 29 -0.10 -4.93 1.66
C VAL A 29 -0.61 -4.51 3.03
N ILE A 30 -1.57 -5.26 3.56
CA ILE A 30 -2.17 -5.00 4.88
C ILE A 30 -1.79 -6.15 5.80
N LYS A 31 -1.12 -5.86 6.92
CA LYS A 31 -0.89 -6.85 7.97
C LYS A 31 -1.96 -6.71 9.03
N CYS A 32 -2.84 -7.71 9.15
CA CYS A 32 -3.87 -7.70 10.19
C CYS A 32 -3.23 -7.84 11.58
N ARG A 33 -3.51 -6.90 12.50
CA ARG A 33 -2.97 -6.93 13.87
C ARG A 33 -3.56 -8.05 14.72
N HIS A 34 -4.77 -8.50 14.42
CA HIS A 34 -5.46 -9.54 15.18
C HIS A 34 -4.93 -10.94 14.83
N CYS A 35 -4.97 -11.32 13.54
CA CYS A 35 -4.58 -12.66 13.11
C CYS A 35 -3.14 -12.77 12.59
N LYS A 36 -2.42 -11.65 12.48
CA LYS A 36 -1.04 -11.55 11.93
C LYS A 36 -0.88 -11.99 10.48
N ARG A 37 -1.97 -12.30 9.77
CA ARG A 37 -1.96 -12.66 8.34
C ARG A 37 -1.83 -11.41 7.47
N PHE A 38 -1.26 -11.60 6.28
CA PHE A 38 -1.19 -10.58 5.24
C PHE A 38 -2.41 -10.67 4.33
N ILE A 39 -2.99 -9.51 4.03
CA ILE A 39 -3.99 -9.33 2.97
C ILE A 39 -3.27 -8.54 1.88
N ILE A 40 -3.24 -9.10 0.68
CA ILE A 40 -2.61 -8.50 -0.50
C ILE A 40 -3.72 -8.13 -1.47
N ILE A 41 -3.82 -6.85 -1.80
CA ILE A 41 -4.82 -6.33 -2.74
C ILE A 41 -4.06 -5.82 -3.96
N ASN A 42 -4.30 -6.43 -5.11
CA ASN A 42 -3.81 -5.94 -6.40
C ASN A 42 -4.85 -4.96 -6.96
N THR A 43 -4.44 -3.72 -7.18
CA THR A 43 -5.24 -2.67 -7.82
C THR A 43 -4.85 -2.55 -9.29
N LYS A 44 -5.62 -1.79 -10.09
CA LYS A 44 -5.28 -1.50 -11.50
C LYS A 44 -4.42 -0.23 -11.66
N GLY A 45 -3.95 0.33 -10.55
CA GLY A 45 -3.36 1.66 -10.50
C GLY A 45 -3.96 2.50 -9.38
N PHE A 46 -3.26 3.58 -9.02
CA PHE A 46 -3.75 4.61 -8.11
C PHE A 46 -3.90 5.91 -8.89
N GLU A 47 -5.09 6.52 -8.87
CA GLU A 47 -5.25 7.86 -9.41
C GLU A 47 -4.73 8.87 -8.38
N THR A 48 -3.66 9.60 -8.72
CA THR A 48 -3.15 10.70 -7.90
C THR A 48 -3.86 11.98 -8.28
N THR A 49 -5.00 12.28 -7.65
CA THR A 49 -5.71 13.53 -7.88
C THR A 49 -5.05 14.64 -7.07
N GLY A 50 -3.98 15.26 -7.57
CA GLY A 50 -3.49 16.63 -7.26
C GLY A 50 -3.36 17.13 -5.81
N GLY A 51 -3.56 16.29 -4.79
CA GLY A 51 -3.74 16.73 -3.41
C GLY A 51 -3.82 15.53 -2.48
N GLY A 52 -2.72 14.80 -2.32
CA GLY A 52 -2.47 13.84 -1.22
C GLY A 52 -3.38 12.61 -1.09
N GLU A 53 -4.54 12.58 -1.73
CA GLU A 53 -5.54 11.51 -1.60
C GLU A 53 -5.49 10.58 -2.81
N ARG A 54 -5.20 9.30 -2.56
CA ARG A 54 -5.22 8.23 -3.56
C ARG A 54 -6.54 7.50 -3.45
N LYS A 55 -7.42 7.63 -4.46
CA LYS A 55 -8.67 6.84 -4.55
C LYS A 55 -8.37 5.46 -5.12
N VAL A 56 -8.97 4.43 -4.53
CA VAL A 56 -8.92 3.05 -5.02
C VAL A 56 -10.28 2.70 -5.60
N GLU A 57 -10.33 2.36 -6.89
CA GLU A 57 -11.53 1.87 -7.54
C GLU A 57 -11.54 0.33 -7.49
N TYR A 58 -12.63 -0.25 -6.96
CA TYR A 58 -12.88 -1.69 -6.97
C TYR A 58 -13.98 -1.97 -8.01
N LYS A 59 -13.78 -2.96 -8.90
CA LYS A 59 -14.85 -3.49 -9.76
C LYS A 59 -15.57 -4.64 -9.07
#